data_AF-A0A9P7UUC6-F1
#
_entry.id   AF-A0A9P7UUC6-F1
#
_cell.length_a   1.000
_cell.length_b   1.000
_cell.length_c   1.000
_cell.angle_alpha   90.00
_cell.angle_beta   90.00
_cell.angle_gamma   90.00
#
_symmetry.space_group_name_H-M   'P 1'
#
loop_
_entity.id
_entity.type
_entity.pdbx_description
1 polymer ?
#
loop_
_entity_poly.entity_id
_entity_poly.type
_entity_poly.pdbx_seq_one_letter_code
_entity_poly.pdbx_strand_id
1 'polypeptide(L)'
;MSDTTSTPHKKNSSHRGVHRAGGGTADQTPPQSQAEMMEYCQDEIAHNTWQFEASSISHMLSPKSLKNNVPPEDIRCFEDAQKHCKFLVDAPFFEPALETAVKSLSPSEWPSSDAERDYYTPLANFLNDCIQKCNNALNAQKSDRGVPEFARRLYGKLKFAVYDRPMLDGIDGAAAVKPNLGSSRNLQEGVKLSWGAVEAKGVRQMDVPGEVKLLWSQLLAQAAVYARYLFSASPTRTWSLVLGFNQKEKNLRFLIFHRGGCTASTDLNLTTEQGRKEACRLILTMLLWTEDYHAGFCCFSTDKEYAIPGPERDPTLFLKARVEKNLHHTLAVCTRGTLVSILSKSAIDPTPLHHLHHLHLYLPIGR
;
A
#
# COMPACT_ATOMS: atom_id res chain seq x y z
N MET A 1 14.14 37.61 -3.68
CA MET A 1 13.61 36.39 -4.32
C MET A 1 14.74 35.39 -4.32
N SER A 2 14.78 34.54 -3.31
CA SER A 2 15.84 33.56 -3.09
C SER A 2 15.16 32.33 -2.48
N ASP A 3 14.89 31.34 -3.32
CA ASP A 3 14.29 30.07 -2.93
C ASP A 3 15.35 29.22 -2.23
N THR A 4 15.21 29.07 -0.92
CA THR A 4 15.97 28.10 -0.13
C THR A 4 15.23 26.77 -0.17
N THR A 5 15.73 25.85 -0.99
CA THR A 5 15.36 24.43 -0.96
C THR A 5 15.79 23.82 0.38
N SER A 6 14.82 23.38 1.17
CA SER A 6 15.02 22.72 2.46
C SER A 6 15.44 21.26 2.26
N THR A 7 16.64 20.92 2.74
CA THR A 7 17.18 19.55 2.78
C THR A 7 16.67 18.85 4.06
N PRO A 8 16.35 17.54 4.04
CA PRO A 8 15.86 16.84 5.24
C PRO A 8 16.91 16.81 6.36
N HIS A 9 16.54 17.27 7.55
CA HIS A 9 17.38 17.22 8.74
C HIS A 9 17.51 15.79 9.28
N LYS A 10 18.73 15.23 9.19
CA LYS A 10 19.13 14.00 9.87
C LYS A 10 19.42 14.30 11.34
N LYS A 11 18.62 13.75 12.28
CA LYS A 11 18.95 13.79 13.71
C LYS A 11 20.13 12.85 13.97
N ASN A 12 21.29 13.42 14.32
CA ASN A 12 22.44 12.66 14.82
C ASN A 12 22.19 12.26 16.29
N SER A 13 21.84 11.00 16.54
CA SER A 13 21.97 10.40 17.85
C SER A 13 23.21 9.51 17.88
N SER A 14 24.22 9.90 18.66
CA SER A 14 25.41 9.09 18.90
C SER A 14 25.07 7.92 19.82
N HIS A 15 24.92 6.71 19.28
CA HIS A 15 24.92 5.49 20.09
C HIS A 15 25.87 4.44 19.55
N ARG A 16 26.65 3.91 20.50
CA ARG A 16 27.72 2.91 20.38
C ARG A 16 27.26 1.73 19.53
N GLY A 17 27.97 1.51 18.43
CA GLY A 17 27.78 0.33 17.59
C GLY A 17 28.12 -0.93 18.36
N VAL A 18 27.09 -1.74 18.63
CA VAL A 18 27.25 -3.19 18.66
C VAL A 18 27.04 -3.64 17.22
N HIS A 19 28.13 -3.81 16.48
CA HIS A 19 28.11 -4.48 15.19
C HIS A 19 27.71 -5.95 15.42
N ARG A 20 26.41 -6.26 15.37
CA ARG A 20 25.98 -7.61 15.02
C ARG A 20 26.18 -7.77 13.53
N ALA A 21 27.26 -8.47 13.19
CA ALA A 21 27.54 -8.94 11.84
C ALA A 21 26.31 -9.66 11.27
N GLY A 22 26.04 -9.39 9.98
CA GLY A 22 24.95 -10.03 9.24
C GLY A 22 25.05 -11.55 9.35
N GLY A 23 24.12 -12.13 10.10
CA GLY A 23 23.87 -13.56 10.12
C GLY A 23 23.04 -13.91 8.90
N GLY A 24 23.63 -14.67 7.99
CA GLY A 24 22.90 -15.30 6.90
C GLY A 24 21.76 -16.17 7.44
N THR A 25 20.69 -16.18 6.65
CA THR A 25 19.59 -17.14 6.53
C THR A 25 19.85 -18.56 7.05
N ALA A 26 19.95 -18.74 8.36
CA ALA A 26 19.96 -20.02 9.04
C ALA A 26 18.80 -20.03 10.04
N ASP A 27 17.73 -20.74 9.67
CA ASP A 27 16.81 -21.43 10.58
C ASP A 27 16.40 -20.68 11.85
N GLN A 28 16.00 -19.42 11.71
CA GLN A 28 15.37 -18.71 12.83
C GLN A 28 13.93 -19.23 12.94
N THR A 29 13.66 -19.95 14.03
CA THR A 29 12.32 -20.30 14.47
C THR A 29 11.40 -19.08 14.29
N PRO A 30 10.25 -19.21 13.61
CA PRO A 30 9.33 -18.10 13.44
C PRO A 30 9.00 -17.46 14.80
N PRO A 31 8.83 -16.12 14.87
CA PRO A 31 8.52 -15.44 16.13
C PRO A 31 7.26 -16.03 16.76
N GLN A 32 7.37 -16.44 18.02
CA GLN A 32 6.30 -17.14 18.73
C GLN A 32 5.27 -16.17 19.30
N SER A 33 5.58 -14.86 19.32
CA SER A 33 4.66 -13.81 19.72
C SER A 33 4.64 -12.63 18.75
N GLN A 34 3.55 -11.86 18.81
CA GLN A 34 3.41 -10.61 18.06
C GLN A 34 4.42 -9.55 18.53
N ALA A 35 4.78 -9.53 19.82
CA ALA A 35 5.77 -8.62 20.38
C ALA A 35 7.18 -8.89 19.81
N GLU A 36 7.58 -10.16 19.73
CA GLU A 36 8.83 -10.55 19.07
C GLU A 36 8.82 -10.14 17.60
N MET A 37 7.72 -10.40 16.88
CA MET A 37 7.59 -10.01 15.47
C MET A 37 7.72 -8.50 15.28
N MET A 38 7.17 -7.70 16.20
CA MET A 38 7.32 -6.24 16.18
C MET A 38 8.77 -5.81 16.39
N GLU A 39 9.51 -6.45 17.30
CA GLU A 39 10.94 -6.18 17.52
C GLU A 39 11.75 -6.48 16.25
N TYR A 40 11.53 -7.64 15.62
CA TYR A 40 12.14 -7.99 14.34
C TYR A 40 11.81 -6.97 13.25
N CYS A 41 10.54 -6.58 13.12
CA CYS A 41 10.14 -5.62 12.09
C CYS A 41 10.70 -4.22 12.36
N GLN A 42 10.83 -3.83 13.64
CA GLN A 42 11.46 -2.58 14.03
C GLN A 42 12.93 -2.55 13.63
N ASP A 43 13.66 -3.66 13.76
CA ASP A 43 15.03 -3.79 13.30
C ASP A 43 15.14 -3.81 11.76
N GLU A 44 14.22 -4.49 11.06
CA GLU A 44 14.18 -4.52 9.60
C GLU A 44 13.93 -3.13 9.00
N ILE A 45 13.00 -2.37 9.58
CA ILE A 45 12.66 -1.03 9.09
C ILE A 45 13.64 0.02 9.60
N ALA A 46 14.09 -0.08 10.85
CA ALA A 46 15.04 0.83 11.50
C ALA A 46 14.89 2.29 11.04
N HIS A 47 15.97 2.88 10.50
CA HIS A 47 16.02 4.24 9.99
C HIS A 47 15.57 4.39 8.53
N ASN A 48 14.99 3.34 7.92
CA ASN A 48 14.52 3.34 6.54
C ASN A 48 13.05 3.78 6.45
N THR A 49 12.72 4.89 7.14
CA THR A 49 11.41 5.52 7.03
C THR A 49 11.57 6.92 6.46
N TRP A 50 10.96 7.18 5.30
CA TRP A 50 10.96 8.48 4.64
C TRP A 50 9.57 9.09 4.73
N GLN A 51 9.50 10.36 5.10
CA GLN A 51 8.23 11.07 5.25
C GLN A 51 8.10 12.12 4.16
N PHE A 52 6.92 12.19 3.55
CA PHE A 52 6.60 13.15 2.51
C PHE A 52 5.21 13.75 2.74
N GLU A 53 4.99 14.94 2.21
CA GLU A 53 3.66 15.55 2.20
C GLU A 53 2.65 14.68 1.44
N ALA A 54 1.39 14.75 1.83
CA ALA A 54 0.31 13.99 1.19
C ALA A 54 0.19 14.29 -0.31
N SER A 55 0.49 15.51 -0.77
CA SER A 55 0.57 15.83 -2.19
C SER A 55 1.63 15.00 -2.92
N SER A 56 2.84 14.87 -2.37
CA SER A 56 3.91 14.03 -2.94
C SER A 56 3.53 12.55 -2.94
N ILE A 57 2.98 12.04 -1.84
CA ILE A 57 2.49 10.66 -1.75
C ILE A 57 1.38 10.41 -2.79
N SER A 58 0.49 11.39 -2.99
CA SER A 58 -0.56 11.33 -4.01
C SER A 58 0.01 11.13 -5.42
N HIS A 59 1.08 11.85 -5.78
CA HIS A 59 1.75 11.66 -7.07
C HIS A 59 2.45 10.28 -7.17
N MET A 60 3.11 9.85 -6.10
CA MET A 60 3.74 8.53 -6.02
C MET A 60 2.73 7.41 -6.26
N LEU A 61 1.53 7.53 -5.69
CA LEU A 61 0.44 6.54 -5.78
C LEU A 61 -0.47 6.73 -7.00
N SER A 62 -0.44 7.88 -7.68
CA SER A 62 -1.32 8.15 -8.81
C SER A 62 -1.11 7.16 -9.95
N PRO A 63 -2.20 6.68 -10.60
CA PRO A 63 -2.12 6.16 -11.97
C PRO A 63 -1.37 7.15 -12.86
N LYS A 64 -0.48 6.63 -13.70
CA LYS A 64 0.39 7.44 -14.53
C LYS A 64 0.77 6.71 -15.81
N SER A 65 0.98 7.48 -16.87
CA SER A 65 1.42 6.99 -18.18
C SER A 65 2.58 7.82 -18.69
N LEU A 66 3.50 7.21 -19.43
CA LEU A 66 4.54 7.94 -20.14
C LEU A 66 3.93 9.00 -21.08
N LYS A 67 4.60 10.15 -21.21
CA LYS A 67 4.33 11.10 -22.28
C LYS A 67 4.75 10.47 -23.62
N ASN A 68 4.11 10.91 -24.70
CA ASN A 68 4.38 10.39 -26.03
C ASN A 68 5.87 10.55 -26.37
N ASN A 69 6.47 9.53 -27.00
CA ASN A 69 7.87 9.50 -27.44
C ASN A 69 8.91 9.58 -26.31
N VAL A 70 8.54 9.30 -25.06
CA VAL A 70 9.51 9.10 -23.98
C VAL A 70 9.82 7.59 -23.88
N PRO A 71 11.08 7.19 -24.07
CA PRO A 71 11.51 5.82 -23.80
C PRO A 71 11.37 5.44 -22.31
N PRO A 72 10.81 4.26 -22.00
CA PRO A 72 10.85 3.64 -20.67
C PRO A 72 12.13 3.83 -19.85
N GLU A 73 13.27 3.59 -20.48
CA GLU A 73 14.62 3.59 -19.92
C GLU A 73 15.13 4.96 -19.47
N ASP A 74 14.48 6.04 -19.91
CA ASP A 74 14.86 7.40 -19.56
C ASP A 74 14.39 7.79 -18.16
N ILE A 75 13.57 6.96 -17.51
CA ILE A 75 13.09 7.27 -16.17
C ILE A 75 13.88 6.48 -15.15
N ARG A 76 14.66 7.19 -14.32
CA ARG A 76 15.60 6.58 -13.36
C ARG A 76 15.38 7.03 -11.93
N CYS A 77 14.71 8.17 -11.73
CA CYS A 77 14.27 8.66 -10.44
C CYS A 77 12.87 9.31 -10.49
N PHE A 78 12.34 9.70 -9.32
CA PHE A 78 11.00 10.29 -9.20
C PHE A 78 10.88 11.63 -9.90
N GLU A 79 11.95 12.40 -9.90
CA GLU A 79 12.05 13.68 -10.61
C GLU A 79 11.93 13.48 -12.13
N ASP A 80 12.47 12.38 -12.66
CA ASP A 80 12.29 12.01 -14.07
C ASP A 80 10.83 11.64 -14.34
N ALA A 81 10.21 10.87 -13.45
CA ALA A 81 8.79 10.52 -13.58
C ALA A 81 7.91 11.77 -13.58
N GLN A 82 8.17 12.76 -12.72
CA GLN A 82 7.46 14.04 -12.72
C GLN A 82 7.58 14.79 -14.07
N LYS A 83 8.75 14.75 -14.70
CA LYS A 83 8.99 15.41 -16.00
C LYS A 83 8.34 14.67 -17.15
N HIS A 84 8.34 13.34 -17.12
CA HIS A 84 8.09 12.52 -18.30
C HIS A 84 6.79 11.71 -18.25
N CYS A 85 6.12 11.62 -17.10
CA CYS A 85 4.82 10.98 -16.97
C CYS A 85 3.68 12.00 -16.92
N LYS A 86 2.48 11.55 -17.29
CA LYS A 86 1.22 12.23 -17.02
C LYS A 86 0.59 11.52 -15.82
N PHE A 87 0.39 12.24 -14.72
CA PHE A 87 -0.27 11.70 -13.54
C PHE A 87 -1.75 12.05 -13.57
N LEU A 88 -2.59 11.11 -13.16
CA LEU A 88 -4.02 11.32 -13.13
C LEU A 88 -4.44 12.32 -12.05
N VAL A 89 -3.64 12.48 -10.99
CA VAL A 89 -3.84 13.51 -9.96
C VAL A 89 -3.56 14.94 -10.46
N ASP A 90 -2.87 15.10 -11.59
CA ASP A 90 -2.66 16.40 -12.25
C ASP A 90 -3.80 16.74 -13.22
N ALA A 91 -4.75 15.83 -13.41
CA ALA A 91 -5.85 16.06 -14.34
C ALA A 91 -6.77 17.19 -13.83
N PRO A 92 -7.36 18.00 -14.73
CA PRO A 92 -8.17 19.17 -14.34
C PRO A 92 -9.35 18.86 -13.40
N PHE A 93 -9.81 17.61 -13.39
CA PHE A 93 -10.93 17.16 -12.55
C PHE A 93 -10.51 16.95 -11.07
N PHE A 94 -9.23 16.66 -10.80
CA PHE A 94 -8.80 16.13 -9.50
C PHE A 94 -9.01 17.13 -8.35
N GLU A 95 -8.49 18.35 -8.45
CA GLU A 95 -8.66 19.36 -7.39
C GLU A 95 -10.15 19.74 -7.20
N PRO A 96 -10.96 20.00 -8.26
CA PRO A 96 -12.40 20.19 -8.09
C PRO A 96 -13.12 19.02 -7.40
N ALA A 97 -12.71 17.76 -7.67
CA ALA A 97 -13.27 16.59 -6.99
C ALA A 97 -12.88 16.58 -5.51
N LEU A 98 -11.62 16.89 -5.20
CA LEU A 98 -11.12 16.97 -3.83
C LEU A 98 -11.88 18.03 -3.03
N GLU A 99 -12.01 19.26 -3.56
CA GLU A 99 -12.75 20.34 -2.90
C GLU A 99 -14.22 19.96 -2.67
N THR A 100 -14.85 19.31 -3.66
CA THR A 100 -16.23 18.82 -3.55
C THR A 100 -16.36 17.79 -2.43
N ALA A 101 -15.43 16.83 -2.36
CA ALA A 101 -15.43 15.80 -1.33
C ALA A 101 -15.25 16.41 0.07
N VAL A 102 -14.26 17.30 0.24
CA VAL A 102 -13.94 17.95 1.52
C VAL A 102 -15.08 18.83 2.01
N LYS A 103 -15.69 19.63 1.13
CA LYS A 103 -16.85 20.47 1.49
C LYS A 103 -18.03 19.66 2.01
N SER A 104 -18.16 18.42 1.56
CA SER A 104 -19.24 17.51 1.95
C SER A 104 -18.91 16.60 3.14
N LEU A 105 -17.67 16.67 3.64
CA LEU A 105 -17.17 15.84 4.72
C LEU A 105 -17.57 16.44 6.07
N SER A 106 -18.10 15.62 6.96
CA SER A 106 -18.48 16.09 8.28
C SER A 106 -17.25 16.23 9.18
N PRO A 107 -17.21 17.20 10.11
CA PRO A 107 -16.23 17.20 11.19
C PRO A 107 -16.28 15.85 11.92
N SER A 108 -15.12 15.28 12.20
CA SER A 108 -15.04 14.01 12.93
C SER A 108 -15.13 14.27 14.43
N GLU A 109 -16.07 13.60 15.08
CA GLU A 109 -16.13 13.55 16.54
C GLU A 109 -15.23 12.41 17.02
N TRP A 110 -14.21 12.77 17.79
CA TRP A 110 -13.26 11.80 18.34
C TRP A 110 -13.55 11.56 19.82
N PRO A 111 -13.40 10.32 20.32
CA PRO A 111 -13.50 10.02 21.73
C PRO A 111 -12.55 10.85 22.57
N SER A 112 -12.99 11.22 23.77
CA SER A 112 -12.18 11.86 24.83
C SER A 112 -11.44 10.85 25.73
N SER A 113 -11.76 9.56 25.61
CA SER A 113 -11.13 8.45 26.34
C SER A 113 -9.72 8.15 25.81
N ASP A 114 -8.82 7.70 26.69
CA ASP A 114 -7.50 7.21 26.29
C ASP A 114 -7.51 5.74 25.84
N ALA A 115 -8.65 5.05 25.93
CA ALA A 115 -8.76 3.64 25.55
C ALA A 115 -8.68 3.48 24.03
N GLU A 116 -7.73 2.64 23.58
CA GLU A 116 -7.43 2.44 22.15
C GLU A 116 -8.66 1.98 21.33
N ARG A 117 -9.45 1.07 21.89
CA ARG A 117 -10.63 0.50 21.23
C ARG A 117 -11.72 1.51 20.93
N ASP A 118 -11.81 2.58 21.71
CA ASP A 118 -12.84 3.61 21.52
C ASP A 118 -12.65 4.36 20.19
N TYR A 119 -11.43 4.33 19.63
CA TYR A 119 -11.09 4.98 18.36
C TYR A 119 -11.36 4.11 17.12
N TYR A 120 -11.59 2.81 17.26
CA TYR A 120 -11.72 1.92 16.09
C TYR A 120 -12.94 2.29 15.24
N THR A 121 -14.12 2.36 15.86
CA THR A 121 -15.37 2.68 15.15
C THR A 121 -15.35 4.11 14.57
N PRO A 122 -14.99 5.17 15.31
CA PRO A 122 -14.87 6.52 14.76
C PRO A 122 -13.92 6.60 13.56
N LEU A 123 -12.76 5.93 13.63
CA LEU A 123 -11.80 5.92 12.52
C LEU A 123 -12.35 5.20 11.29
N ALA A 124 -12.96 4.02 11.46
CA ALA A 124 -13.59 3.30 10.36
C ALA A 124 -14.70 4.12 9.70
N ASN A 125 -15.53 4.80 10.50
CA ASN A 125 -16.59 5.69 10.02
C ASN A 125 -16.01 6.87 9.23
N PHE A 126 -14.98 7.53 9.74
CA PHE A 126 -14.29 8.61 9.04
C PHE A 126 -13.75 8.16 7.67
N LEU A 127 -13.03 7.03 7.62
CA LEU A 127 -12.47 6.50 6.38
C LEU A 127 -13.56 6.17 5.36
N ASN A 128 -14.66 5.56 5.81
CA ASN A 128 -15.80 5.24 4.95
C ASN A 128 -16.52 6.50 4.44
N ASP A 129 -16.66 7.54 5.27
CA ASP A 129 -17.23 8.83 4.84
C ASP A 129 -16.35 9.45 3.76
N CYS A 130 -15.03 9.53 3.98
CA CYS A 130 -14.08 9.99 2.96
C CYS A 130 -14.21 9.22 1.64
N ILE A 131 -14.27 7.88 1.66
CA ILE A 131 -14.45 7.05 0.46
C ILE A 131 -15.77 7.38 -0.24
N GLN A 132 -16.86 7.50 0.52
CA GLN A 132 -18.18 7.82 -0.03
C GLN A 132 -18.18 9.21 -0.68
N LYS A 133 -17.65 10.24 -0.01
CA LYS A 133 -17.59 11.61 -0.53
C LYS A 133 -16.69 11.70 -1.76
N CYS A 134 -15.52 11.07 -1.74
CA CYS A 134 -14.62 11.04 -2.89
C CYS A 134 -15.23 10.30 -4.09
N ASN A 135 -15.89 9.16 -3.87
CA ASN A 135 -16.60 8.47 -4.96
C ASN A 135 -17.72 9.32 -5.56
N ASN A 136 -18.52 10.00 -4.72
CA ASN A 136 -19.56 10.89 -5.18
C ASN A 136 -19.00 12.05 -6.00
N ALA A 137 -17.90 12.67 -5.56
CA ALA A 137 -17.24 13.74 -6.27
C ALA A 137 -16.72 13.29 -7.64
N LEU A 138 -16.04 12.13 -7.72
CA LEU A 138 -15.61 11.56 -9.00
C LEU A 138 -16.81 11.22 -9.91
N ASN A 139 -17.90 10.71 -9.35
CA ASN A 139 -19.10 10.37 -10.13
C ASN A 139 -19.80 11.61 -10.69
N ALA A 140 -19.75 12.74 -9.99
CA ALA A 140 -20.25 14.03 -10.47
C ALA A 140 -19.44 14.54 -11.68
N GLN A 141 -18.18 14.11 -11.81
CA GLN A 141 -17.26 14.48 -12.89
C GLN A 141 -17.05 13.36 -13.92
N LYS A 142 -17.96 12.38 -13.99
CA LYS A 142 -17.82 11.20 -14.88
C LYS A 142 -17.68 11.54 -16.37
N SER A 143 -18.08 12.75 -16.78
CA SER A 143 -17.91 13.25 -18.15
C SER A 143 -16.48 13.71 -18.46
N ASP A 144 -15.68 13.97 -17.43
CA ASP A 144 -14.36 14.54 -17.58
C ASP A 144 -13.36 13.47 -18.03
N ARG A 145 -12.49 13.87 -18.96
CA ARG A 145 -11.50 12.95 -19.54
C ARG A 145 -10.57 12.43 -18.45
N GLY A 146 -10.51 11.10 -18.34
CA GLY A 146 -9.59 10.40 -17.45
C GLY A 146 -10.21 9.96 -16.12
N VAL A 147 -11.42 10.43 -15.78
CA VAL A 147 -12.12 9.92 -14.58
C VAL A 147 -12.51 8.46 -14.81
N PRO A 148 -12.01 7.50 -14.01
CA PRO A 148 -12.40 6.11 -14.15
C PRO A 148 -13.86 5.92 -13.74
N GLU A 149 -14.61 5.14 -14.52
CA GLU A 149 -15.95 4.71 -14.16
C GLU A 149 -15.95 3.97 -12.83
N PHE A 150 -16.97 4.16 -12.00
CA PHE A 150 -17.07 3.52 -10.68
C PHE A 150 -16.87 1.99 -10.73
N ALA A 151 -17.43 1.33 -11.75
CA ALA A 151 -17.29 -0.13 -11.93
C ALA A 151 -15.85 -0.57 -12.26
N ARG A 152 -15.03 0.32 -12.81
CA ARG A 152 -13.63 0.07 -13.16
C ARG A 152 -12.66 0.45 -12.05
N ARG A 153 -13.10 1.18 -11.02
CA ARG A 153 -12.26 1.54 -9.88
C ARG A 153 -12.03 0.30 -9.01
N LEU A 154 -10.77 -0.11 -8.88
CA LEU A 154 -10.34 -1.24 -8.06
C LEU A 154 -10.93 -1.11 -6.64
N TYR A 155 -10.81 0.07 -6.05
CA TYR A 155 -11.31 0.38 -4.71
C TYR A 155 -12.62 1.17 -4.68
N GLY A 156 -13.38 1.20 -5.78
CA GLY A 156 -14.68 1.88 -5.84
C GLY A 156 -15.66 1.42 -4.75
N LYS A 157 -15.59 0.14 -4.36
CA LYS A 157 -16.40 -0.47 -3.29
C LYS A 157 -15.59 -0.84 -2.04
N LEU A 158 -14.44 -0.20 -1.83
CA LEU A 158 -13.64 -0.39 -0.62
C LEU A 158 -14.44 0.09 0.60
N LYS A 159 -14.37 -0.69 1.68
CA LYS A 159 -14.97 -0.34 2.97
C LYS A 159 -14.04 -0.76 4.09
N PHE A 160 -13.98 0.04 5.14
CA PHE A 160 -13.29 -0.25 6.38
C PHE A 160 -14.30 -0.70 7.44
N ALA A 161 -13.90 -1.64 8.29
CA ALA A 161 -14.66 -2.03 9.47
C ALA A 161 -13.71 -2.33 10.63
N VAL A 162 -14.23 -2.21 11.85
CA VAL A 162 -13.57 -2.76 13.04
C VAL A 162 -13.44 -4.26 12.83
N TYR A 163 -12.21 -4.77 12.93
CA TYR A 163 -11.91 -6.17 12.77
C TYR A 163 -11.53 -6.79 14.12
N ASP A 164 -10.42 -6.33 14.71
CA ASP A 164 -9.90 -6.70 16.03
C ASP A 164 -10.01 -8.21 16.36
N ARG A 165 -9.73 -9.05 15.37
CA ARG A 165 -9.79 -10.51 15.47
C ARG A 165 -8.69 -11.15 14.63
N PRO A 166 -8.34 -12.42 14.90
CA PRO A 166 -7.36 -13.13 14.07
C PRO A 166 -7.75 -13.13 12.59
N MET A 167 -6.75 -12.95 11.75
CA MET A 167 -6.85 -13.25 10.31
C MET A 167 -6.98 -14.76 10.10
N LEU A 168 -7.64 -15.17 9.01
CA LEU A 168 -7.92 -16.58 8.73
C LEU A 168 -6.66 -17.38 8.39
N ASP A 169 -5.74 -16.74 7.67
CA ASP A 169 -4.45 -17.25 7.26
C ASP A 169 -3.33 -16.50 7.99
N GLY A 170 -2.11 -17.00 7.83
CA GLY A 170 -0.93 -16.42 8.47
C GLY A 170 0.35 -16.95 7.88
N ILE A 171 1.45 -16.72 8.59
CA ILE A 171 2.76 -17.29 8.28
C ILE A 171 2.91 -18.54 9.13
N ASP A 172 3.30 -19.66 8.52
CA ASP A 172 3.49 -20.92 9.23
C ASP A 172 4.46 -20.75 10.40
N GLY A 173 4.03 -21.20 11.58
CA GLY A 173 4.78 -21.08 12.84
C GLY A 173 4.74 -19.71 13.51
N ALA A 174 4.23 -18.66 12.86
CA ALA A 174 4.10 -17.34 13.47
C ALA A 174 2.79 -17.18 14.25
N ALA A 175 2.79 -16.28 15.25
CA ALA A 175 1.59 -15.95 16.01
C ALA A 175 0.49 -15.31 15.14
N ALA A 176 -0.77 -15.65 15.40
CA ALA A 176 -1.91 -15.06 14.69
C ALA A 176 -2.01 -13.54 14.95
N VAL A 177 -2.21 -12.79 13.88
CA VAL A 177 -2.19 -11.33 13.90
C VAL A 177 -3.60 -10.75 13.82
N LYS A 178 -3.83 -9.64 14.53
CA LYS A 178 -5.15 -9.01 14.70
C LYS A 178 -5.12 -7.51 14.34
N PRO A 179 -5.38 -7.13 13.09
CA PRO A 179 -5.56 -5.73 12.72
C PRO A 179 -6.73 -5.10 13.47
N ASN A 180 -6.57 -3.87 14.00
CA ASN A 180 -7.68 -3.15 14.63
C ASN A 180 -8.78 -2.87 13.60
N LEU A 181 -8.38 -2.39 12.42
CA LEU A 181 -9.25 -2.19 11.27
C LEU A 181 -8.86 -3.11 10.12
N GLY A 182 -9.88 -3.61 9.43
CA GLY A 182 -9.72 -4.31 8.17
C GLY A 182 -10.50 -3.62 7.06
N SER A 183 -10.00 -3.72 5.83
CA SER A 183 -10.75 -3.30 4.66
C SER A 183 -10.77 -4.35 3.58
N SER A 184 -11.87 -4.34 2.82
CA SER A 184 -12.00 -5.16 1.63
C SER A 184 -12.99 -4.54 0.64
N ARG A 185 -12.80 -4.82 -0.65
CA ARG A 185 -13.78 -4.57 -1.69
C ARG A 185 -15.08 -5.34 -1.41
N ASN A 186 -16.19 -4.63 -1.25
CA ASN A 186 -17.50 -5.20 -0.89
C ASN A 186 -17.51 -5.87 0.49
N LEU A 187 -16.81 -5.30 1.48
CA LEU A 187 -16.87 -5.80 2.85
C LEU A 187 -18.31 -5.79 3.37
N GLN A 188 -18.73 -6.93 3.93
CA GLN A 188 -20.01 -7.12 4.60
C GLN A 188 -19.76 -7.43 6.07
N GLU A 189 -20.77 -7.20 6.91
CA GLU A 189 -20.71 -7.54 8.33
C GLU A 189 -20.50 -9.04 8.54
N GLY A 190 -19.74 -9.42 9.57
CA GLY A 190 -19.47 -10.83 9.91
C GLY A 190 -18.44 -11.54 9.02
N VAL A 191 -18.07 -11.01 7.86
CA VAL A 191 -17.09 -11.60 6.93
C VAL A 191 -15.72 -11.77 7.58
N LYS A 192 -15.07 -12.93 7.40
CA LYS A 192 -13.68 -13.15 7.86
C LYS A 192 -12.69 -12.58 6.83
N LEU A 193 -11.55 -12.08 7.30
CA LEU A 193 -10.50 -11.57 6.43
C LEU A 193 -9.29 -12.52 6.38
N SER A 194 -8.67 -12.60 5.20
CA SER A 194 -7.42 -13.28 4.94
C SER A 194 -6.40 -12.30 4.31
N TRP A 195 -5.11 -12.51 4.53
CA TRP A 195 -4.03 -11.77 3.89
C TRP A 195 -3.96 -12.11 2.39
N GLY A 196 -4.11 -13.39 2.06
CA GLY A 196 -4.12 -13.89 0.69
C GLY A 196 -5.52 -14.03 0.10
N ALA A 197 -5.58 -14.30 -1.20
CA ALA A 197 -6.82 -14.61 -1.90
C ALA A 197 -7.29 -16.03 -1.56
N VAL A 198 -8.37 -16.13 -0.78
CA VAL A 198 -9.02 -17.39 -0.42
C VAL A 198 -10.38 -17.50 -1.10
N GLU A 199 -10.58 -18.57 -1.87
CA GLU A 199 -11.84 -18.87 -2.55
C GLU A 199 -12.80 -19.60 -1.60
N ALA A 200 -13.24 -18.90 -0.55
CA ALA A 200 -14.19 -19.43 0.42
C ALA A 200 -15.37 -18.48 0.65
N LYS A 201 -16.58 -19.02 0.72
CA LYS A 201 -17.79 -18.23 1.01
C LYS A 201 -17.65 -17.54 2.37
N GLY A 202 -17.89 -16.23 2.41
CA GLY A 202 -17.80 -15.44 3.64
C GLY A 202 -16.37 -15.08 4.07
N VAL A 203 -15.38 -15.33 3.21
CA VAL A 203 -13.99 -14.89 3.40
C VAL A 203 -13.65 -13.86 2.33
N ARG A 204 -12.92 -12.81 2.71
CA ARG A 204 -12.43 -11.79 1.79
C ARG A 204 -10.96 -11.50 2.04
N GLN A 205 -10.26 -11.11 0.97
CA GLN A 205 -8.89 -10.63 1.08
C GLN A 205 -8.87 -9.24 1.73
N MET A 206 -7.92 -9.05 2.64
CA MET A 206 -7.56 -7.75 3.21
C MET A 206 -6.87 -6.91 2.14
N ASP A 207 -7.48 -5.78 1.79
CA ASP A 207 -6.90 -4.84 0.82
C ASP A 207 -5.95 -3.86 1.53
N VAL A 208 -6.43 -3.19 2.60
CA VAL A 208 -5.65 -2.22 3.40
C VAL A 208 -5.94 -2.42 4.90
N PRO A 209 -5.00 -2.93 5.70
CA PRO A 209 -5.15 -3.00 7.15
C PRO A 209 -4.98 -1.61 7.78
N GLY A 210 -5.61 -1.41 8.95
CA GLY A 210 -5.45 -0.19 9.75
C GLY A 210 -5.09 -0.50 11.20
N GLU A 211 -4.15 0.25 11.73
CA GLU A 211 -3.67 0.15 13.11
C GLU A 211 -3.89 1.45 13.88
N VAL A 212 -4.28 1.31 15.15
CA VAL A 212 -4.44 2.40 16.09
C VAL A 212 -3.52 2.18 17.27
N LYS A 213 -2.66 3.16 17.57
CA LYS A 213 -1.80 3.13 18.75
C LYS A 213 -1.64 4.52 19.34
N LEU A 214 -1.20 4.58 20.59
CA LEU A 214 -0.80 5.83 21.24
C LEU A 214 0.57 6.33 20.74
N LEU A 215 1.51 5.42 20.48
CA LEU A 215 2.90 5.73 20.13
C LEU A 215 3.21 5.35 18.69
N TRP A 216 3.81 6.28 17.94
CA TRP A 216 4.20 6.05 16.55
C TRP A 216 5.19 4.90 16.37
N SER A 217 6.10 4.68 17.32
CA SER A 217 7.06 3.57 17.25
C SER A 217 6.37 2.21 17.29
N GLN A 218 5.43 2.03 18.22
CA GLN A 218 4.62 0.81 18.32
C GLN A 218 3.72 0.66 17.09
N LEU A 219 3.13 1.76 16.63
CA LEU A 219 2.29 1.76 15.44
C LEU A 219 3.08 1.28 14.23
N LEU A 220 4.24 1.88 13.97
CA LEU A 220 5.06 1.57 12.80
C LEU A 220 5.53 0.11 12.84
N ALA A 221 5.97 -0.36 14.00
CA ALA A 221 6.36 -1.77 14.18
C ALA A 221 5.19 -2.72 13.93
N GLN A 222 3.98 -2.39 14.39
CA GLN A 222 2.80 -3.22 14.16
C GLN A 222 2.31 -3.19 12.71
N ALA A 223 2.30 -2.02 12.09
CA ALA A 223 1.97 -1.85 10.68
C ALA A 223 2.93 -2.62 9.77
N ALA A 224 4.20 -2.66 10.15
CA ALA A 224 5.21 -3.46 9.48
C ALA A 224 4.93 -4.96 9.54
N VAL A 225 4.44 -5.46 10.68
CA VAL A 225 3.96 -6.84 10.78
C VAL A 225 2.88 -7.08 9.72
N TYR A 226 1.90 -6.18 9.58
CA TYR A 226 0.85 -6.35 8.56
C TYR A 226 1.41 -6.34 7.14
N ALA A 227 2.35 -5.45 6.84
CA ALA A 227 3.05 -5.42 5.56
C ALA A 227 3.79 -6.75 5.30
N ARG A 228 4.48 -7.31 6.30
CA ARG A 228 5.16 -8.61 6.21
C ARG A 228 4.18 -9.71 5.83
N TYR A 229 3.00 -9.73 6.44
CA TYR A 229 1.96 -10.72 6.13
C TYR A 229 1.37 -10.52 4.73
N LEU A 230 1.19 -9.28 4.28
CA LEU A 230 0.76 -8.97 2.91
C LEU A 230 1.81 -9.40 1.88
N PHE A 231 3.10 -9.18 2.14
CA PHE A 231 4.19 -9.69 1.31
C PHE A 231 4.30 -11.21 1.36
N SER A 232 4.05 -11.84 2.51
CA SER A 232 3.97 -13.30 2.63
C SER A 232 2.87 -13.88 1.74
N ALA A 233 1.69 -13.28 1.79
CA ALA A 233 0.54 -13.69 1.03
C ALA A 233 0.66 -13.40 -0.48
N SER A 234 1.43 -12.37 -0.84
CA SER A 234 1.71 -12.00 -2.23
C SER A 234 3.20 -11.67 -2.40
N PRO A 235 4.06 -12.69 -2.56
CA PRO A 235 5.51 -12.53 -2.61
C PRO A 235 6.02 -11.54 -3.65
N THR A 236 5.36 -11.48 -4.80
CA THR A 236 5.73 -10.56 -5.89
C THR A 236 5.22 -9.15 -5.68
N ARG A 237 4.38 -8.89 -4.68
CA ARG A 237 3.93 -7.53 -4.35
C ARG A 237 5.12 -6.60 -4.13
N THR A 238 5.09 -5.47 -4.84
CA THR A 238 6.16 -4.46 -4.85
C THR A 238 6.10 -3.54 -3.63
N TRP A 239 4.89 -3.22 -3.16
CA TRP A 239 4.64 -2.48 -1.93
C TRP A 239 3.26 -2.81 -1.35
N SER A 240 3.07 -2.53 -0.06
CA SER A 240 1.80 -2.67 0.64
C SER A 240 1.46 -1.40 1.41
N LEU A 241 0.22 -0.94 1.31
CA LEU A 241 -0.29 0.18 2.10
C LEU A 241 -0.89 -0.32 3.42
N VAL A 242 -0.53 0.34 4.51
CA VAL A 242 -1.14 0.18 5.84
C VAL A 242 -1.52 1.56 6.37
N LEU A 243 -2.69 1.70 6.98
CA LEU A 243 -3.08 2.94 7.64
C LEU A 243 -2.66 2.93 9.10
N GLY A 244 -2.05 4.02 9.54
CA GLY A 244 -1.66 4.21 10.94
C GLY A 244 -2.35 5.40 11.54
N PHE A 245 -3.10 5.21 12.62
CA PHE A 245 -3.75 6.28 13.36
C PHE A 245 -3.17 6.41 14.77
N ASN A 246 -2.53 7.54 15.03
CA ASN A 246 -2.09 7.91 16.36
C ASN A 246 -3.27 8.50 17.13
N GLN A 247 -3.80 7.73 18.09
CA GLN A 247 -4.97 8.16 18.85
C GLN A 247 -4.69 9.34 19.77
N LYS A 248 -3.45 9.56 20.23
CA LYS A 248 -3.14 10.66 21.14
C LYS A 248 -3.35 12.00 20.43
N GLU A 249 -2.77 12.11 19.25
CA GLU A 249 -2.73 13.35 18.46
C GLU A 249 -3.85 13.42 17.42
N LYS A 250 -4.61 12.33 17.24
CA LYS A 250 -5.63 12.17 16.18
C LYS A 250 -5.04 12.34 14.78
N ASN A 251 -3.80 11.88 14.62
CA ASN A 251 -3.04 11.97 13.38
C ASN A 251 -3.14 10.67 12.59
N LEU A 252 -3.46 10.76 11.30
CA LEU A 252 -3.44 9.63 10.37
C LEU A 252 -2.16 9.67 9.53
N ARG A 253 -1.60 8.50 9.22
CA ARG A 253 -0.55 8.31 8.22
C ARG A 253 -0.89 7.18 7.26
N PHE A 254 -0.47 7.37 6.01
CA PHE A 254 -0.46 6.33 4.98
C PHE A 254 0.95 5.76 4.93
N LEU A 255 1.11 4.50 5.33
CA LEU A 255 2.40 3.82 5.42
C LEU A 255 2.56 2.85 4.24
N ILE A 256 3.41 3.20 3.29
CA ILE A 256 3.70 2.44 2.08
C ILE A 256 4.98 1.66 2.32
N PHE A 257 4.84 0.41 2.72
CA PHE A 257 5.96 -0.50 2.90
C PHE A 257 6.39 -1.04 1.55
N HIS A 258 7.67 -0.98 1.25
CA HIS A 258 8.30 -1.57 0.08
C HIS A 258 9.57 -2.29 0.52
N ARG A 259 10.15 -3.10 -0.37
CA ARG A 259 11.33 -3.91 -0.06
C ARG A 259 12.57 -3.11 0.39
N GLY A 260 12.56 -1.79 0.19
CA GLY A 260 13.62 -0.87 0.64
C GLY A 260 13.36 -0.17 1.98
N GLY A 261 12.17 -0.26 2.57
CA GLY A 261 11.80 0.49 3.77
C GLY A 261 10.31 0.87 3.81
N CYS A 262 10.02 1.97 4.50
CA CYS A 262 8.68 2.55 4.59
C CYS A 262 8.69 3.98 4.05
N THR A 263 7.88 4.25 3.04
CA THR A 263 7.53 5.61 2.64
C THR A 263 6.22 5.99 3.31
N ALA A 264 6.18 7.08 4.06
CA ALA A 264 5.04 7.49 4.85
C ALA A 264 4.59 8.90 4.49
N SER A 265 3.28 9.18 4.61
CA SER A 265 2.83 10.57 4.68
C SER A 265 3.34 11.23 5.98
N THR A 266 3.43 12.56 5.97
CA THR A 266 3.45 13.37 7.19
C THR A 266 2.18 13.16 8.01
N ASP A 267 2.18 13.63 9.26
CA ASP A 267 1.04 13.53 10.16
C ASP A 267 -0.17 14.31 9.63
N LEU A 268 -1.26 13.60 9.35
CA LEU A 268 -2.51 14.21 8.90
C LEU A 268 -3.44 14.40 10.10
N ASN A 269 -3.44 15.59 10.69
CA ASN A 269 -4.26 15.90 11.85
C ASN A 269 -5.75 15.98 11.48
N LEU A 270 -6.51 14.94 11.82
CA LEU A 270 -7.92 14.81 11.44
C LEU A 270 -8.86 15.77 12.20
N THR A 271 -8.37 16.45 13.24
CA THR A 271 -9.13 17.53 13.90
C THR A 271 -9.15 18.81 13.06
N THR A 272 -8.15 19.00 12.20
CA THR A 272 -8.02 20.16 11.31
C THR A 272 -8.69 19.92 9.96
N GLU A 273 -9.20 20.99 9.34
CA GLU A 273 -9.73 20.92 7.98
C GLU A 273 -8.66 20.48 6.98
N GLN A 274 -7.45 21.03 7.09
CA GLN A 274 -6.33 20.70 6.21
C GLN A 274 -5.93 19.22 6.32
N GLY A 275 -5.83 18.65 7.53
CA GLY A 275 -5.50 17.23 7.68
C GLY A 275 -6.60 16.30 7.12
N ARG A 276 -7.87 16.68 7.26
CA ARG A 276 -8.98 15.95 6.60
C ARG A 276 -8.92 16.07 5.08
N LYS A 277 -8.60 17.25 4.56
CA LYS A 277 -8.40 17.48 3.11
C LYS A 277 -7.27 16.60 2.56
N GLU A 278 -6.14 16.54 3.24
CA GLU A 278 -5.02 15.70 2.80
C GLU A 278 -5.32 14.20 2.93
N ALA A 279 -6.10 13.77 3.93
CA ALA A 279 -6.60 12.40 4.00
C ALA A 279 -7.53 12.08 2.81
N CYS A 280 -8.45 12.99 2.47
CA CYS A 280 -9.29 12.87 1.27
C CYS A 280 -8.47 12.85 -0.01
N ARG A 281 -7.39 13.65 -0.13
CA ARG A 281 -6.50 13.64 -1.30
C ARG A 281 -5.94 12.24 -1.55
N LEU A 282 -5.42 11.59 -0.51
CA LEU A 282 -4.84 10.24 -0.63
C LEU A 282 -5.91 9.18 -0.92
N ILE A 283 -7.07 9.25 -0.27
CA ILE A 283 -8.19 8.34 -0.55
C ILE A 283 -8.72 8.52 -1.97
N LEU A 284 -8.88 9.77 -2.43
CA LEU A 284 -9.31 10.09 -3.79
C LEU A 284 -8.33 9.49 -4.82
N THR A 285 -7.02 9.62 -4.58
CA THR A 285 -5.97 9.00 -5.41
C THR A 285 -6.06 7.48 -5.44
N MET A 286 -6.31 6.83 -4.30
CA MET A 286 -6.54 5.38 -4.28
C MET A 286 -7.77 4.96 -5.09
N LEU A 287 -8.82 5.78 -5.09
CA LEU A 287 -10.04 5.52 -5.88
C LEU A 287 -9.83 5.71 -7.39
N LEU A 288 -8.70 6.30 -7.82
CA LEU A 288 -8.34 6.37 -9.23
C LEU A 288 -7.73 5.06 -9.75
N TRP A 289 -7.35 4.14 -8.88
CA TRP A 289 -6.76 2.87 -9.27
C TRP A 289 -7.77 2.00 -10.01
N THR A 290 -7.40 1.51 -11.19
CA THR A 290 -8.26 0.62 -12.00
C THR A 290 -7.73 -0.78 -12.17
N GLU A 291 -6.49 -1.02 -11.73
CA GLU A 291 -5.73 -2.26 -11.98
C GLU A 291 -4.98 -2.63 -10.70
N ASP A 292 -4.78 -3.92 -10.44
CA ASP A 292 -4.14 -4.40 -9.20
C ASP A 292 -2.71 -3.85 -9.02
N TYR A 293 -1.97 -3.60 -10.10
CA TYR A 293 -0.61 -3.06 -9.97
C TYR A 293 -0.57 -1.64 -9.40
N HIS A 294 -1.65 -0.87 -9.53
CA HIS A 294 -1.78 0.41 -8.84
C HIS A 294 -1.88 0.25 -7.32
N ALA A 295 -2.23 -0.95 -6.83
CA ALA A 295 -2.24 -1.33 -5.41
C ALA A 295 -0.98 -2.14 -5.00
N GLY A 296 0.06 -2.11 -5.84
CA GLY A 296 1.37 -2.72 -5.54
C GLY A 296 1.55 -4.16 -5.99
N PHE A 297 0.52 -4.80 -6.57
CA PHE A 297 0.66 -6.13 -7.17
C PHE A 297 1.51 -6.11 -8.45
N CYS A 298 2.09 -7.24 -8.83
CA CYS A 298 2.84 -7.34 -10.10
C CYS A 298 1.88 -7.57 -11.27
N CYS A 299 2.04 -6.83 -12.37
CA CYS A 299 1.22 -7.00 -13.58
C CYS A 299 1.44 -8.35 -14.30
N PHE A 300 2.60 -8.97 -14.07
CA PHE A 300 2.97 -10.25 -14.69
C PHE A 300 2.71 -11.46 -13.78
N SER A 301 2.14 -11.28 -12.58
CA SER A 301 2.00 -12.35 -11.59
C SER A 301 0.72 -12.21 -10.77
N THR A 302 0.01 -13.32 -10.58
CA THR A 302 -1.04 -13.46 -9.56
C THR A 302 -0.54 -14.24 -8.32
N ASP A 303 0.77 -14.51 -8.25
CA ASP A 303 1.45 -15.44 -7.34
C ASP A 303 0.98 -16.91 -7.45
N LYS A 304 -0.09 -17.17 -8.20
CA LYS A 304 -0.53 -18.50 -8.65
C LYS A 304 -0.13 -18.77 -10.10
N GLU A 305 -0.02 -17.72 -10.89
CA GLU A 305 0.31 -17.76 -12.31
C GLU A 305 1.28 -16.62 -12.65
N TYR A 306 2.18 -16.89 -13.59
CA TYR A 306 3.20 -15.96 -14.08
C TYR A 306 3.09 -15.82 -15.60
N ALA A 307 3.24 -14.59 -16.09
CA ALA A 307 3.55 -14.31 -17.48
C ALA A 307 5.08 -14.30 -17.64
N ILE A 308 5.61 -15.32 -18.31
CA ILE A 308 7.04 -15.48 -18.59
C ILE A 308 7.30 -15.05 -20.04
N PRO A 309 8.42 -14.37 -20.34
CA PRO A 309 8.80 -14.11 -21.73
C PRO A 309 8.80 -15.38 -22.58
N GLY A 310 8.19 -15.31 -23.76
CA GLY A 310 8.16 -16.41 -24.71
C GLY A 310 9.54 -16.82 -25.24
N PRO A 311 9.65 -18.03 -25.81
CA PRO A 311 10.90 -18.53 -26.39
C PRO A 311 11.32 -17.80 -27.68
N GLU A 312 10.39 -17.14 -28.34
CA GLU A 312 10.65 -16.31 -29.52
C GLU A 312 10.91 -14.87 -29.07
N ARG A 313 11.83 -14.17 -29.73
CA ARG A 313 12.21 -12.76 -29.44
C ARG A 313 11.07 -11.74 -29.67
N ASP A 314 9.83 -12.19 -29.76
CA ASP A 314 8.68 -11.31 -29.81
C ASP A 314 8.36 -10.82 -28.39
N PRO A 315 8.60 -9.53 -28.07
CA PRO A 315 8.34 -8.97 -26.74
C PRO A 315 6.85 -8.91 -26.39
N THR A 316 5.95 -9.24 -27.33
CA THR A 316 4.51 -9.25 -27.13
C THR A 316 3.97 -10.63 -26.74
N LEU A 317 4.77 -11.69 -26.88
CA LEU A 317 4.38 -13.07 -26.57
C LEU A 317 4.85 -13.47 -25.17
N PHE A 318 3.89 -13.88 -24.34
CA PHE A 318 4.15 -14.39 -23.00
C PHE A 318 3.60 -15.80 -22.86
N LEU A 319 4.37 -16.64 -22.18
CA LEU A 319 3.91 -17.94 -21.72
C LEU A 319 3.28 -17.78 -20.35
N LYS A 320 2.02 -18.19 -20.24
CA LYS A 320 1.38 -18.35 -18.95
C LYS A 320 1.92 -19.62 -18.29
N ALA A 321 2.48 -19.50 -17.11
CA ALA A 321 2.97 -20.61 -16.31
C ALA A 321 2.26 -20.61 -14.96
N ARG A 322 1.90 -21.80 -14.46
CA ARG A 322 1.23 -21.95 -13.17
C ARG A 322 2.22 -22.40 -12.12
N VAL A 323 2.13 -21.84 -10.93
CA VAL A 323 2.92 -22.31 -9.78
C VAL A 323 2.47 -23.71 -9.40
N GLU A 324 3.39 -24.67 -9.48
CA GLU A 324 3.19 -26.00 -8.90
C GLU A 324 3.56 -26.01 -7.42
N LYS A 325 4.70 -25.39 -7.08
CA LYS A 325 5.25 -25.41 -5.73
C LYS A 325 6.14 -24.20 -5.48
N ASN A 326 5.96 -23.56 -4.33
CA ASN A 326 6.93 -22.58 -3.81
C ASN A 326 8.03 -23.34 -3.04
N LEU A 327 9.28 -23.14 -3.46
CA LEU A 327 10.45 -23.74 -2.82
C LEU A 327 11.04 -22.83 -1.75
N HIS A 328 10.98 -21.52 -1.98
CA HIS A 328 11.53 -20.53 -1.06
C HIS A 328 10.82 -19.18 -1.23
N HIS A 329 10.56 -18.51 -0.11
CA HIS A 329 10.12 -17.11 -0.10
C HIS A 329 10.77 -16.36 1.08
N THR A 330 11.36 -15.20 0.80
CA THR A 330 11.88 -14.31 1.84
C THR A 330 10.73 -13.66 2.63
N LEU A 331 10.54 -14.13 3.86
CA LEU A 331 9.64 -13.50 4.83
C LEU A 331 10.35 -12.31 5.48
N ALA A 332 10.21 -11.13 4.90
CA ALA A 332 10.71 -9.88 5.48
C ALA A 332 10.07 -8.66 4.84
N VAL A 333 9.98 -7.57 5.60
CA VAL A 333 9.43 -6.29 5.14
C VAL A 333 10.46 -5.56 4.29
N CYS A 334 11.71 -5.50 4.76
CA CYS A 334 12.79 -4.72 4.16
C CYS A 334 14.02 -5.57 3.83
N THR A 335 14.11 -6.06 2.60
CA THR A 335 15.22 -6.85 2.05
C THR A 335 14.94 -7.17 0.58
N ARG A 336 15.88 -7.81 -0.11
CA ARG A 336 15.61 -8.44 -1.41
C ARG A 336 14.54 -9.52 -1.21
N GLY A 337 13.34 -9.27 -1.75
CA GLY A 337 12.27 -10.26 -1.81
C GLY A 337 12.66 -11.37 -2.79
N THR A 338 13.16 -12.48 -2.28
CA THR A 338 13.50 -13.66 -3.10
C THR A 338 12.31 -14.60 -3.10
N LEU A 339 11.90 -15.04 -4.28
CA LEU A 339 10.91 -16.10 -4.48
C LEU A 339 11.50 -17.13 -5.44
N VAL A 340 11.39 -18.39 -5.06
CA VAL A 340 11.76 -19.52 -5.91
C VAL A 340 10.56 -20.45 -6.00
N SER A 341 10.08 -20.69 -7.20
CA SER A 341 8.90 -21.52 -7.47
C SER A 341 9.16 -22.47 -8.64
N ILE A 342 8.62 -23.67 -8.53
CA ILE A 342 8.50 -24.61 -9.65
C ILE A 342 7.24 -24.23 -10.41
N LEU A 343 7.38 -24.08 -11.73
CA LEU A 343 6.31 -23.67 -12.62
C LEU A 343 5.98 -24.82 -13.58
N SER A 344 4.69 -25.10 -13.74
CA SER A 344 4.16 -25.92 -14.84
C SER A 344 3.84 -25.03 -16.02
N LYS A 345 4.08 -25.56 -17.22
CA LYS A 345 3.59 -24.93 -18.44
C LYS A 345 2.07 -25.10 -18.50
N SER A 346 1.32 -24.00 -18.42
CA SER A 346 -0.07 -24.00 -18.89
C SER A 346 -0.07 -24.10 -20.42
N ALA A 347 -1.14 -24.63 -21.02
CA ALA A 347 -1.30 -24.59 -22.48
C ALA A 347 -1.00 -23.17 -22.99
N ILE A 348 -0.29 -23.09 -24.13
CA ILE A 348 0.08 -21.81 -24.75
C ILE A 348 -1.22 -21.16 -25.22
N ASP A 349 -1.70 -20.19 -24.46
CA ASP A 349 -2.67 -19.24 -24.95
C ASP A 349 -1.88 -17.96 -25.28
N PRO A 350 -1.66 -17.64 -26.57
CA PRO A 350 -1.02 -16.40 -26.97
C PRO A 350 -1.98 -15.25 -26.67
N THR A 351 -2.06 -14.85 -25.40
CA THR A 351 -2.82 -13.69 -24.98
C THR A 351 -1.92 -12.46 -25.10
N PRO A 352 -2.30 -11.44 -25.88
CA PRO A 352 -1.58 -10.18 -25.88
C PRO A 352 -1.63 -9.57 -24.48
N LEU A 353 -0.47 -9.34 -23.87
CA LEU A 353 -0.37 -8.52 -22.67
C LEU A 353 -0.51 -7.05 -23.09
N HIS A 354 -1.75 -6.57 -23.22
CA HIS A 354 -2.05 -5.18 -23.57
C HIS A 354 -1.54 -4.14 -22.55
N HIS A 355 -0.81 -4.56 -21.50
CA HIS A 355 -0.56 -3.76 -20.30
C HIS A 355 0.92 -3.43 -20.04
N LEU A 356 1.86 -3.95 -20.83
CA LEU A 356 3.30 -3.69 -20.61
C LEU A 356 3.80 -2.33 -21.12
N HIS A 357 2.94 -1.54 -21.77
CA HIS A 357 3.26 -0.12 -22.07
C HIS A 357 3.19 0.78 -20.82
N HIS A 358 2.77 0.25 -19.66
CA HIS A 358 2.82 0.97 -18.40
C HIS A 358 4.18 0.75 -17.75
N LEU A 359 4.98 1.82 -17.80
CA LEU A 359 6.30 1.85 -17.20
C LEU A 359 6.23 1.66 -15.68
N HIS A 360 6.76 0.54 -15.20
CA HIS A 360 6.86 0.24 -13.78
C HIS A 360 8.12 0.86 -13.19
N LEU A 361 8.02 2.14 -12.85
CA LEU A 361 9.05 2.83 -12.10
C LEU A 361 8.75 2.75 -10.62
N TYR A 362 9.26 1.70 -10.00
CA TYR A 362 9.61 1.80 -8.59
C TYR A 362 11.02 2.35 -8.54
N LEU A 363 11.07 3.66 -8.42
CA LEU A 363 12.30 4.42 -8.37
C LEU A 363 12.89 4.12 -7.01
N PRO A 364 14.05 3.44 -6.94
CA PRO A 364 14.76 3.38 -5.68
C PRO A 364 14.94 4.84 -5.25
N ILE A 365 14.42 5.19 -4.07
CA ILE A 365 14.70 6.48 -3.44
C ILE A 365 16.22 6.55 -3.39
N GLY A 366 16.79 7.44 -4.21
CA GLY A 366 18.22 7.63 -4.31
C GLY A 366 18.78 7.90 -2.91
N ARG A 367 19.88 7.22 -2.58
CA ARG A 367 20.61 7.49 -1.34
C ARG A 367 21.16 8.90 -1.30
#